data_AF-A0A4Q1RPX5-F1
#
_entry.id   AF-A0A4Q1RPX5-F1
#
_cell.length_a   1.000
_cell.length_b   1.000
_cell.length_c   1.000
_cell.angle_alpha   90.00
_cell.angle_beta   90.00
_cell.angle_gamma   90.00
#
_symmetry.space_group_name_H-M   'P 1'
#
loop_
_entity.id
_entity.type
_entity.pdbx_description
1 polymer ?
#
loop_
_entity_poly.entity_id
_entity_poly.type
_entity_poly.pdbx_seq_one_letter_code
_entity_poly.pdbx_strand_id
1 'polypeptide(L)' 'MAATTSKNKTVREWYRAKASATGQLCLPAVDTRAIHGLKFSAALPQRLAEATLAARLADLDGASAALKEASRFVAAGD' A
#
# COMPACT_ATOMS: atom_id res chain seq x y z
N MET A 1 9.33 11.17 -17.42
CA MET A 1 7.85 11.18 -17.46
C MET A 1 7.37 9.92 -18.17
N ALA A 2 7.14 8.83 -17.45
CA ALA A 2 6.51 7.65 -18.03
C ALA A 2 4.99 7.81 -17.81
N ALA A 3 4.25 7.98 -18.91
CA ALA A 3 2.79 8.03 -18.86
C ALA A 3 2.28 6.70 -18.31
N THR A 4 1.78 6.71 -17.07
CA THR A 4 1.11 5.56 -16.47
C THR A 4 -0.20 5.36 -17.24
N THR A 5 -0.16 4.52 -18.27
CA THR A 5 -1.34 4.09 -19.00
C THR A 5 -2.22 3.32 -18.02
N SER A 6 -3.28 3.97 -17.52
CA SER A 6 -4.24 3.34 -16.63
C SER A 6 -4.98 2.23 -17.39
N LYS A 7 -4.64 0.97 -17.10
CA LYS A 7 -5.33 -0.20 -17.68
C LYS A 7 -6.70 -0.35 -17.00
N ASN A 8 -7.78 -0.23 -17.77
CA ASN A 8 -9.11 -0.58 -17.30
C ASN A 8 -9.15 -2.09 -17.01
N LYS A 9 -9.53 -2.48 -15.78
CA LYS A 9 -9.62 -3.88 -15.36
C LYS A 9 -11.06 -4.35 -15.35
N THR A 10 -11.27 -5.60 -15.75
CA THR A 10 -12.58 -6.26 -15.66
C THR A 10 -12.90 -6.63 -14.21
N VAL A 11 -14.18 -6.83 -13.91
CA VAL A 11 -14.67 -7.31 -12.61
C VAL A 11 -13.97 -8.60 -12.17
N ARG A 12 -13.75 -9.53 -13.11
CA ARG A 12 -13.04 -10.79 -12.84
C ARG A 12 -11.59 -10.56 -12.42
N GLU A 13 -10.90 -9.64 -13.09
CA GLU A 13 -9.52 -9.29 -12.74
C GLU A 13 -9.43 -8.59 -11.39
N TRP A 14 -10.43 -7.79 -11.02
CA TRP A 14 -10.54 -7.21 -9.68
C TRP A 14 -10.62 -8.30 -8.60
N TYR A 15 -11.56 -9.24 -8.72
CA TYR A 15 -11.70 -10.31 -7.73
C TYR A 15 -10.45 -11.19 -7.65
N ARG A 16 -9.82 -11.50 -8.78
CA ARG A 16 -8.55 -12.24 -8.80
C ARG A 16 -7.45 -11.47 -8.08
N ALA A 17 -7.28 -10.18 -8.37
CA ALA A 17 -6.28 -9.35 -7.71
C ALA A 17 -6.54 -9.20 -6.21
N LYS A 18 -7.81 -9.01 -5.82
CA LYS A 18 -8.23 -8.92 -4.42
C LYS A 18 -7.93 -10.20 -3.65
N ALA A 19 -8.23 -11.36 -4.23
CA ALA A 19 -7.93 -12.66 -3.62
C ALA A 19 -6.42 -12.87 -3.43
N SER A 20 -5.59 -12.48 -4.41
CA SER A 20 -4.13 -12.56 -4.28
C SER A 20 -3.59 -11.59 -3.21
N ALA A 21 -4.13 -10.37 -3.15
CA ALA A 21 -3.67 -9.33 -2.22
C ALA A 21 -3.82 -9.73 -0.74
N THR A 22 -4.85 -10.51 -0.39
CA THR A 22 -5.09 -10.96 1.00
C THR A 22 -3.90 -11.72 1.60
N GLY A 23 -3.11 -12.42 0.78
CA GLY A 23 -1.90 -13.14 1.22
C GLY A 23 -0.58 -12.42 0.92
N GLN A 24 -0.63 -11.21 0.37
CA GLN A 24 0.54 -10.50 -0.17
C GLN A 24 0.72 -9.10 0.43
N LEU A 25 0.09 -8.82 1.57
CA LEU A 25 0.30 -7.56 2.30
C LEU A 25 1.77 -7.42 2.69
N CYS A 26 2.34 -6.26 2.43
CA CYS A 26 3.73 -5.94 2.71
C CYS A 26 3.83 -4.56 3.37
N LEU A 27 5.00 -4.28 3.94
CA LEU A 27 5.27 -2.95 4.47
C LEU A 27 5.29 -1.91 3.35
N PRO A 28 4.78 -0.69 3.61
CA PRO A 28 4.81 0.38 2.63
C PRO A 28 6.25 0.80 2.36
N ALA A 29 6.51 1.23 1.12
CA ALA A 29 7.75 1.90 0.79
C ALA A 29 7.78 3.27 1.49
N VAL A 30 8.92 3.59 2.10
CA VAL A 30 9.14 4.88 2.77
C VAL A 30 10.14 5.68 1.95
N ASP A 31 9.77 6.90 1.60
CA ASP A 31 10.70 7.84 0.97
C ASP A 31 11.73 8.29 2.02
N THR A 32 13.02 8.25 1.67
CA THR A 32 14.11 8.67 2.54
C THR A 32 13.94 10.13 3.03
N ARG A 33 13.29 10.99 2.24
CA ARG A 33 12.95 12.37 2.63
C ARG A 33 12.00 12.44 3.83
N ALA A 34 11.13 11.45 4.02
CA ALA A 34 10.23 11.38 5.17
C ALA A 34 10.97 11.02 6.47
N ILE A 35 12.19 10.49 6.37
CA ILE A 35 13.01 10.06 7.51
C ILE A 35 13.91 11.20 7.98
N HIS A 36 14.40 12.02 7.03
CA HIS A 36 15.22 13.19 7.33
C HIS A 36 14.44 14.16 8.23
N GLY A 37 14.93 14.34 9.48
CA GLY A 37 14.30 15.20 10.49
C GLY A 37 13.61 14.46 11.62
N LEU A 38 13.53 13.12 11.56
CA LEU A 38 13.02 12.32 12.67
C LEU A 38 14.13 12.06 13.69
N LYS A 39 13.84 12.28 14.98
CA LYS A 39 14.85 12.15 16.06
C LYS A 39 15.57 10.80 16.07
N PHE A 40 14.87 9.72 15.73
CA PHE A 40 15.46 8.37 15.68
C PHE A 40 16.34 8.14 14.44
N SER A 41 16.17 8.92 13.36
CA SER A 41 17.02 8.78 12.17
C SER A 41 18.46 9.22 12.42
N ALA A 42 18.68 10.07 13.42
CA ALA A 42 20.02 10.46 13.87
C ALA A 42 20.67 9.38 14.78
N ALA A 43 19.86 8.52 15.39
CA ALA A 43 20.32 7.48 16.33
C ALA A 43 20.44 6.10 15.68
N LEU A 44 19.83 5.89 14.51
CA LEU A 44 19.77 4.60 13.82
C LEU A 44 20.41 4.66 12.43
N PRO A 45 21.06 3.57 11.98
CA PRO A 45 21.38 3.38 10.57
C PRO A 45 20.14 3.52 9.68
N GLN A 46 20.31 4.09 8.49
CA GLN A 46 19.22 4.42 7.56
C GLN A 46 18.23 3.28 7.33
N ARG A 47 18.72 2.06 7.06
CA ARG A 47 17.88 0.87 6.85
C ARG A 47 16.94 0.58 8.03
N LEU A 48 17.41 0.80 9.27
CA LEU A 48 16.59 0.58 10.46
C LEU A 48 15.58 1.69 10.66
N ALA A 49 15.96 2.95 10.41
CA ALA A 49 15.01 4.06 10.42
C ALA A 49 13.89 3.87 9.39
N GLU A 50 14.22 3.41 8.17
CA GLU A 50 13.26 3.05 7.12
C GLU A 50 12.32 1.93 7.56
N ALA A 51 12.87 0.82 8.06
CA ALA A 51 12.08 -0.32 8.51
C ALA A 51 11.16 0.05 9.67
N THR A 52 11.64 0.85 10.63
CA THR A 52 10.83 1.33 11.76
C THR A 52 9.69 2.22 11.29
N LEU A 53 9.95 3.18 10.40
CA LEU A 53 8.90 4.07 9.90
C LEU A 53 7.87 3.29 9.05
N ALA A 54 8.33 2.36 8.20
CA ALA A 54 7.46 1.52 7.40
C ALA A 54 6.53 0.66 8.27
N ALA A 55 7.09 0.02 9.30
CA ALA A 55 6.31 -0.75 10.26
C ALA A 55 5.30 0.10 11.05
N ARG A 56 5.63 1.37 11.33
CA ARG A 56 4.74 2.27 12.07
C ARG A 56 3.58 2.80 11.23
N LEU A 57 3.83 3.01 9.93
CA LEU A 57 2.82 3.48 8.97
C LEU A 57 1.94 2.33 8.46
N ALA A 58 2.42 1.09 8.53
CA ALA A 58 1.69 -0.06 8.07
C ALA A 58 0.48 -0.34 8.99
N ASP A 59 -0.72 -0.08 8.48
CA ASP A 59 -1.97 -0.61 9.04
C ASP A 59 -2.33 -1.91 8.30
N LEU A 60 -1.61 -2.99 8.62
CA LEU A 60 -1.83 -4.29 7.98
C LEU A 60 -3.16 -4.92 8.36
N ASP A 61 -3.63 -4.68 9.59
CA ASP A 61 -4.91 -5.20 10.06
C ASP A 61 -6.07 -4.50 9.36
N GLY A 62 -6.04 -3.18 9.26
CA GLY A 62 -7.01 -2.40 8.48
C GLY A 62 -6.98 -2.75 7.00
N ALA A 63 -5.78 -2.93 6.41
CA ALA A 63 -5.66 -3.39 5.02
C ALA A 63 -6.26 -4.79 4.81
N SER A 64 -6.02 -5.71 5.74
CA SER A 64 -6.61 -7.06 5.71
C SER A 64 -8.13 -7.03 5.86
N ALA A 65 -8.65 -6.16 6.75
CA ALA A 65 -10.08 -5.96 6.91
C ALA A 65 -10.72 -5.41 5.62
N ALA A 66 -10.16 -4.35 5.03
CA ALA A 66 -10.65 -3.77 3.77
C ALA A 66 -10.64 -4.77 2.61
N LEU A 67 -9.63 -5.64 2.55
CA LEU A 67 -9.56 -6.72 1.55
C LEU A 67 -10.63 -7.82 1.76
N LYS A 68 -11.24 -7.92 2.93
CA LYS A 68 -12.33 -8.89 3.21
C LYS A 68 -13.72 -8.31 2.95
N GLU A 69 -13.86 -6.99 2.89
CA GLU A 69 -15.15 -6.34 2.65
C GLU A 69 -15.76 -6.69 1.29
N ALA A 70 -17.08 -6.59 1.15
CA ALA A 70 -17.72 -6.77 -0.15
C ALA A 70 -17.43 -5.58 -1.07
N SER A 71 -17.15 -5.84 -2.36
CA SER A 71 -16.96 -4.79 -3.37
C SER A 71 -18.15 -4.73 -4.32
N ARG A 72 -18.70 -3.52 -4.54
CA ARG A 72 -19.76 -3.24 -5.53
C ARG A 72 -19.22 -2.39 -6.66
N PHE A 73 -19.54 -2.74 -7.90
CA PHE A 73 -19.21 -1.95 -9.09
C PHE A 73 -20.42 -1.11 -9.49
N VAL A 74 -20.18 0.16 -9.82
CA VAL A 74 -21.19 1.08 -10.35
C VAL A 74 -20.74 1.50 -11.74
N ALA A 75 -21.66 1.49 -12.71
CA ALA A 75 -21.41 2.15 -13.98
C ALA A 75 -21.46 3.66 -13.73
N ALA A 76 -20.51 4.42 -14.31
CA ALA A 76 -20.67 5.87 -14.36
C ALA A 76 -21.97 6.14 -15.14
N GLY A 77 -22.97 6.69 -14.47
CA GLY A 77 -24.20 7.14 -15.11
C GLY A 77 -23.88 8.28 -16.07
N ASP A 78 -24.62 8.30 -17.18
CA ASP A 78 -24.58 9.32 -18.24
C ASP A 78 -24.75 10.75 -17.70
#